data_AF-A0A954X864-F1
#
_entry.id   AF-A0A954X864-F1
#
_cell.length_a   1.000
_cell.length_b   1.000
_cell.length_c   1.000
_cell.angle_alpha   90.00
_cell.angle_beta   90.00
_cell.angle_gamma   90.00
#
_symmetry.space_group_name_H-M   'P 1'
#
loop_
_entity.id
_entity.type
_entity.pdbx_description
1 polymer ?
#
loop_
_entity_poly.entity_id
_entity_poly.type
_entity_poly.pdbx_seq_one_letter_code
_entity_poly.pdbx_strand_id
1 'polypeptide(L)'
;IHLFNVDRPGQCRGVPELTPSLPLIPFVRRYTLATVAAAEIAANYAAVLKTQTGFFSDDDAEVFKPYSAVEIERGMMAALPYGYELQQLKAEQPTANFAEFRASLLMEIARPIHMPRNKVLGDSSGYNFSSAKMDDQIYYHSIDIERGDWDVDALDRIFEWWLDEALFVPGFLDLPQMDYVPRVWTWPKPKSVQPLQDAKATTHLIESGLLLEETYLHSQQVDPDTFYAARAEQAERRAALQRIANDARQLARPTSADIPNRIAA
;
A
#
# COMPACT_ATOMS: atom_id res chain seq x y z
N ILE A 1 -26.48 -9.45 5.52
CA ILE A 1 -26.49 -8.20 4.73
C ILE A 1 -25.75 -8.46 3.43
N HIS A 2 -26.32 -8.10 2.29
CA HIS A 2 -25.66 -8.20 0.98
C HIS A 2 -25.35 -6.78 0.52
N LEU A 3 -24.08 -6.37 0.64
CA LEU A 3 -23.63 -5.03 0.29
C LEU A 3 -23.22 -4.97 -1.18
N PHE A 4 -23.85 -4.08 -1.94
CA PHE A 4 -23.50 -3.80 -3.32
C PHE A 4 -24.16 -2.51 -3.83
N ASN A 5 -23.55 -1.88 -4.83
CA ASN A 5 -24.11 -0.72 -5.50
C ASN A 5 -25.29 -1.11 -6.40
N VAL A 6 -26.46 -0.52 -6.13
CA VAL A 6 -27.69 -0.73 -6.88
C VAL A 6 -27.81 0.35 -7.96
N ASP A 7 -27.44 0.02 -9.20
CA ASP A 7 -27.51 0.96 -10.33
C ASP A 7 -28.92 1.02 -10.95
N ARG A 8 -29.71 -0.05 -10.76
CA ARG A 8 -31.01 -0.22 -11.44
C ARG A 8 -32.06 -0.84 -10.51
N PRO A 9 -33.34 -0.46 -10.63
CA PRO A 9 -34.42 -1.12 -9.91
C PRO A 9 -34.45 -2.63 -10.18
N GLY A 10 -34.58 -3.44 -9.12
CA GLY A 10 -34.65 -4.91 -9.21
C GLY A 10 -33.29 -5.62 -9.32
N GLN A 11 -32.17 -4.89 -9.29
CA GLN A 11 -30.85 -5.50 -9.27
C GLN A 11 -30.64 -6.30 -7.97
N CYS A 12 -30.40 -7.60 -8.12
CA CYS A 12 -30.21 -8.51 -6.98
C CYS A 12 -28.73 -8.79 -6.65
N ARG A 13 -27.80 -8.31 -7.48
CA ARG A 13 -26.35 -8.54 -7.36
C ARG A 13 -25.56 -7.33 -7.81
N GLY A 14 -24.46 -7.05 -7.12
CA GLY A 14 -23.50 -6.02 -7.51
C GLY A 14 -22.72 -6.36 -8.77
N VAL A 15 -22.30 -5.32 -9.48
CA VAL A 15 -21.24 -5.38 -10.49
C VAL A 15 -19.94 -4.98 -9.81
N PRO A 16 -18.89 -5.83 -9.80
CA PRO A 16 -17.61 -5.45 -9.20
C PRO A 16 -17.03 -4.18 -9.84
N GLU A 17 -16.42 -3.31 -9.05
CA GLU A 17 -15.88 -2.03 -9.54
C GLU A 17 -14.79 -2.20 -10.59
N LEU A 18 -14.07 -3.32 -10.57
CA LEU A 18 -13.03 -3.68 -11.55
C LEU A 18 -13.58 -4.28 -12.85
N THR A 19 -14.91 -4.43 -12.98
CA THR A 19 -15.55 -4.95 -14.21
C THR A 19 -15.10 -4.22 -15.49
N PRO A 20 -15.06 -2.87 -15.57
CA PRO A 20 -14.57 -2.16 -16.77
C PRO A 20 -13.11 -2.49 -17.10
N SER A 21 -12.30 -2.92 -16.14
CA SER A 21 -10.87 -3.23 -16.31
C SER A 21 -10.61 -4.68 -16.75
N LEU A 22 -11.61 -5.57 -16.71
CA LEU A 22 -11.45 -6.98 -17.05
C LEU A 22 -10.84 -7.23 -18.44
N PRO A 23 -11.19 -6.48 -19.51
CA PRO A 23 -10.57 -6.68 -20.82
C PRO A 23 -9.08 -6.38 -20.86
N LEU A 24 -8.57 -5.51 -19.97
CA LEU A 24 -7.18 -5.05 -19.96
C LEU A 24 -6.22 -6.05 -19.29
N ILE A 25 -6.70 -6.78 -18.28
CA ILE A 25 -5.89 -7.72 -17.49
C ILE A 25 -5.20 -8.80 -18.38
N PRO A 26 -5.88 -9.44 -19.34
CA PRO A 26 -5.24 -10.39 -20.26
C PRO A 26 -4.14 -9.77 -21.11
N PHE A 27 -4.27 -8.50 -21.52
CA PHE A 27 -3.25 -7.81 -22.30
C PHE A 27 -1.97 -7.60 -21.49
N VAL A 28 -2.06 -7.22 -20.21
CA VAL A 28 -0.90 -7.10 -19.32
C VAL A 28 -0.13 -8.42 -19.24
N ARG A 29 -0.85 -9.54 -19.03
CA ARG A 29 -0.25 -10.88 -18.96
C ARG A 29 0.38 -11.29 -20.29
N ARG A 30 -0.35 -11.17 -21.40
CA ARG A 30 0.12 -11.56 -22.74
C ARG A 30 1.32 -10.73 -23.17
N TYR A 31 1.31 -9.43 -22.91
CA TYR A 31 2.42 -8.54 -23.21
C TYR A 31 3.67 -8.94 -22.42
N THR A 32 3.52 -9.18 -21.11
CA THR A 32 4.65 -9.61 -20.26
C THR A 32 5.24 -10.94 -20.75
N LEU A 33 4.41 -11.94 -21.04
CA LEU A 33 4.87 -13.23 -21.55
C LEU A 33 5.53 -13.12 -22.92
N ALA A 34 4.96 -12.32 -23.83
CA ALA A 34 5.54 -12.10 -25.16
C ALA A 34 6.91 -11.41 -25.06
N THR A 35 7.06 -10.42 -24.18
CA THR A 35 8.33 -9.72 -23.96
C THR A 35 9.38 -10.66 -23.38
N VAL A 36 9.03 -11.50 -22.40
CA VAL A 36 9.95 -12.50 -21.83
C VAL A 36 10.35 -13.53 -22.88
N ALA A 37 9.39 -14.09 -23.62
CA ALA A 37 9.68 -15.05 -24.67
C ALA A 37 10.56 -14.46 -25.79
N ALA A 38 10.32 -13.20 -26.18
CA ALA A 38 11.16 -12.51 -27.16
C ALA A 38 12.59 -12.33 -26.63
N ALA A 39 12.76 -11.97 -25.36
CA ALA A 39 14.07 -11.84 -24.72
C ALA A 39 14.81 -13.20 -24.62
N GLU A 40 14.09 -14.28 -24.30
CA GLU A 40 14.65 -15.63 -24.26
C GLU A 40 15.09 -16.11 -25.65
N ILE A 41 14.26 -15.92 -26.67
CA ILE A 41 14.61 -16.21 -28.07
C ILE A 41 15.86 -15.41 -28.47
N ALA A 42 15.90 -14.12 -28.15
CA ALA A 42 17.07 -13.27 -28.40
C ALA A 42 18.36 -13.84 -27.79
N ALA A 43 18.27 -14.29 -26.53
CA ALA A 43 19.41 -14.80 -25.78
C ALA A 43 19.86 -16.17 -26.31
N ASN A 44 18.93 -16.99 -26.79
CA ASN A 44 19.20 -18.34 -27.28
C ASN A 44 19.75 -18.37 -28.73
N TYR A 45 19.32 -17.47 -29.61
CA TYR A 45 19.79 -17.43 -30.99
C TYR A 45 21.02 -16.51 -31.15
N ALA A 46 22.19 -17.10 -31.36
CA ALA A 46 23.42 -16.35 -31.59
C ALA A 46 23.43 -15.61 -32.95
N ALA A 47 22.98 -16.28 -34.02
CA ALA A 47 22.84 -15.71 -35.36
C ALA A 47 22.06 -16.65 -36.29
N VAL A 48 21.56 -16.11 -37.40
CA VAL A 48 20.93 -16.83 -38.51
C VAL A 48 21.80 -16.67 -39.75
N LEU A 49 21.99 -17.74 -40.51
CA LEU A 49 22.65 -17.70 -41.80
C LEU A 49 21.64 -17.34 -42.89
N LYS A 50 21.89 -16.25 -43.60
CA LYS A 50 21.10 -15.81 -44.75
C LYS A 50 21.85 -16.15 -46.03
N THR A 51 21.22 -16.95 -46.89
CA THR A 51 21.73 -17.27 -48.23
C THR A 51 21.26 -16.24 -49.25
N GLN A 52 22.17 -15.76 -50.10
CA GLN A 52 21.79 -14.96 -51.26
C GLN A 52 21.34 -15.88 -52.41
N THR A 53 20.12 -15.71 -52.93
CA THR A 53 19.63 -16.44 -54.11
C THR A 53 20.36 -15.99 -55.37
N GLY A 54 21.08 -16.92 -56.02
CA GLY A 54 21.73 -16.69 -57.32
C GLY A 54 23.11 -17.34 -57.51
N PHE A 55 23.66 -18.01 -56.50
CA PHE A 55 25.07 -18.47 -56.51
C PHE A 55 25.28 -20.00 -56.45
N PHE A 56 24.23 -20.81 -56.63
CA PHE A 56 24.36 -22.27 -56.57
C PHE A 56 24.64 -22.86 -57.98
N SER A 57 25.80 -23.48 -58.16
CA SER A 57 25.96 -24.61 -59.09
C SER A 57 25.36 -25.86 -58.44
N ASP A 58 24.72 -26.73 -59.23
CA ASP A 58 23.98 -27.92 -58.76
C ASP A 58 24.80 -28.86 -57.85
N ASP A 59 26.14 -28.77 -57.86
CA ASP A 59 27.03 -29.61 -57.04
C ASP A 59 27.31 -29.08 -55.61
N ASP A 60 27.04 -27.81 -55.29
CA ASP A 60 27.42 -27.20 -53.99
C ASP A 60 26.21 -26.84 -53.09
N ALA A 61 24.99 -27.08 -53.56
CA ALA A 61 23.75 -26.65 -52.88
C ALA A 61 23.34 -27.51 -51.66
N GLU A 62 24.03 -28.64 -51.40
CA GLU A 62 23.59 -29.61 -50.39
C GLU A 62 24.22 -29.47 -48.99
N VAL A 63 25.19 -28.58 -48.78
CA VAL A 63 25.98 -28.57 -47.53
C VAL A 63 25.15 -28.17 -46.30
N PHE A 64 24.13 -27.31 -46.46
CA PHE A 64 23.25 -26.90 -45.36
C PHE A 64 21.79 -26.90 -45.79
N LYS A 65 21.00 -27.81 -45.21
CA LYS A 65 19.53 -27.80 -45.38
C LYS A 65 18.94 -26.57 -44.68
N PRO A 66 17.86 -25.96 -45.21
CA PRO A 66 17.17 -24.88 -44.51
C PRO A 66 16.89 -25.25 -43.04
N TYR A 67 17.24 -24.36 -42.10
CA TYR A 67 17.16 -24.56 -40.65
C TYR A 67 18.15 -25.57 -40.02
N SER A 68 19.22 -25.97 -40.71
CA SER A 68 20.30 -26.75 -40.09
C SER A 68 21.02 -25.93 -39.00
N ALA A 69 21.24 -26.54 -37.83
CA ALA A 69 22.02 -25.95 -36.76
C ALA A 69 23.51 -25.98 -37.09
N VAL A 70 24.19 -24.84 -36.93
CA VAL A 70 25.65 -24.74 -37.00
C VAL A 70 26.15 -24.40 -35.60
N GLU A 71 27.05 -25.22 -35.05
CA GLU A 71 27.66 -24.94 -33.77
C GLU A 71 28.62 -23.74 -33.90
N ILE A 72 28.33 -22.67 -33.16
CA ILE A 72 29.21 -21.51 -33.05
C ILE A 72 29.83 -21.55 -31.66
N GLU A 73 31.14 -21.77 -31.61
CA GLU A 73 31.90 -21.74 -30.36
C GLU A 73 32.05 -20.29 -29.86
N ARG A 74 31.84 -20.09 -28.55
CA ARG A 74 31.79 -18.77 -27.93
C ARG A 74 33.14 -18.06 -28.03
N GLY A 75 33.19 -16.94 -28.77
CA GLY A 75 34.40 -16.12 -28.91
C GLY A 75 35.26 -16.48 -30.13
N MET A 76 34.82 -17.41 -30.97
CA MET A 76 35.50 -17.75 -32.22
C MET A 76 34.95 -16.97 -33.41
N MET A 77 35.86 -16.48 -34.26
CA MET A 77 35.50 -15.91 -35.56
C MET A 77 35.41 -17.06 -36.58
N ALA A 78 34.19 -17.47 -36.91
CA ALA A 78 33.95 -18.55 -37.87
C ALA A 78 33.94 -18.01 -39.31
N ALA A 79 34.65 -18.69 -40.22
CA ALA A 79 34.56 -18.41 -41.66
C ALA A 79 33.23 -18.95 -42.21
N LEU A 80 32.52 -18.13 -42.97
CA LEU A 80 31.25 -18.49 -43.59
C LEU A 80 31.49 -19.04 -45.01
N PRO A 81 30.68 -20.02 -45.47
CA PRO A 81 30.72 -20.45 -46.87
C PRO A 81 30.38 -19.29 -47.82
N TYR A 82 30.90 -19.36 -49.04
CA TYR A 82 30.70 -18.32 -50.05
C TYR A 82 29.21 -18.10 -50.35
N GLY A 83 28.75 -16.84 -50.34
CA GLY A 83 27.33 -16.49 -50.55
C GLY A 83 26.43 -16.54 -49.30
N TYR A 84 26.98 -16.86 -48.12
CA TYR A 84 26.27 -16.84 -46.84
C TYR A 84 26.64 -15.60 -46.03
N GLU A 85 25.63 -14.88 -45.55
CA GLU A 85 25.77 -13.76 -44.64
C GLU A 85 25.28 -14.14 -43.24
N LEU A 86 26.05 -13.81 -42.21
CA LEU A 86 25.61 -13.96 -40.83
C LEU A 86 24.73 -12.77 -40.46
N GLN A 87 23.44 -13.02 -40.22
CA GLN A 87 22.52 -12.03 -39.71
C GLN A 87 22.21 -12.36 -38.24
N GLN A 88 22.65 -11.51 -37.31
CA GLN A 88 22.23 -11.66 -35.92
C GLN A 88 20.73 -11.43 -35.80
N LEU A 89 20.02 -12.29 -35.08
CA LEU A 89 18.62 -12.07 -34.75
C LEU A 89 18.56 -10.91 -33.76
N LYS A 90 18.32 -9.71 -34.27
CA LYS A 90 18.11 -8.53 -33.43
C LYS A 90 16.71 -8.63 -32.84
N ALA A 91 16.60 -9.12 -31.62
CA ALA A 91 15.35 -9.00 -30.89
C ALA A 91 15.11 -7.53 -30.57
N GLU A 92 14.10 -6.94 -31.20
CA GLU A 92 13.67 -5.57 -30.93
C GLU A 92 12.90 -5.44 -29.61
N GLN A 93 12.66 -6.56 -28.91
CA GLN A 93 11.98 -6.65 -27.63
C GLN A 93 12.89 -7.32 -26.60
N PRO A 94 12.93 -6.84 -25.34
CA PRO A 94 12.14 -5.75 -24.77
C PRO A 94 12.62 -4.38 -25.23
N THR A 95 11.71 -3.53 -25.68
CA THR A 95 12.04 -2.10 -25.87
C THR A 95 12.22 -1.42 -24.52
N ALA A 96 12.95 -0.29 -24.49
CA ALA A 96 13.08 0.58 -23.30
C ALA A 96 11.72 0.99 -22.68
N ASN A 97 10.63 0.86 -23.44
CA ASN A 97 9.29 1.31 -23.07
C ASN A 97 8.42 0.21 -22.42
N PHE A 98 8.95 -1.00 -22.20
CA PHE A 98 8.18 -2.09 -21.56
C PHE A 98 7.56 -1.66 -20.23
N ALA A 99 8.38 -1.08 -19.35
CA ALA A 99 7.96 -0.65 -18.02
C ALA A 99 6.88 0.45 -18.08
N GLU A 100 7.03 1.40 -18.98
CA GLU A 100 6.08 2.51 -19.14
C GLU A 100 4.73 2.02 -19.69
N PHE A 101 4.73 1.18 -20.73
CA PHE A 101 3.49 0.62 -21.28
C PHE A 101 2.77 -0.27 -20.26
N ARG A 102 3.51 -1.14 -19.56
CA ARG A 102 2.93 -1.96 -18.48
C ARG A 102 2.34 -1.10 -17.37
N ALA A 103 3.03 -0.03 -16.97
CA ALA A 103 2.54 0.90 -15.97
C ALA A 103 1.25 1.60 -16.43
N SER A 104 1.17 2.05 -17.68
CA SER A 104 -0.04 2.68 -18.24
C SER A 104 -1.24 1.74 -18.22
N LEU A 105 -1.08 0.47 -18.59
CA LEU A 105 -2.16 -0.51 -18.50
C LEU A 105 -2.61 -0.77 -17.06
N LEU A 106 -1.67 -0.87 -16.12
CA LEU A 106 -2.01 -1.06 -14.71
C LEU A 106 -2.75 0.15 -14.13
N MET A 107 -2.38 1.37 -14.55
CA MET A 107 -3.08 2.61 -14.16
C MET A 107 -4.51 2.65 -14.68
N GLU A 108 -4.75 2.20 -15.91
CA GLU A 108 -6.09 2.11 -16.47
C GLU A 108 -6.94 1.06 -15.74
N ILE A 109 -6.33 -0.09 -15.41
CA ILE A 109 -6.99 -1.16 -14.63
C ILE A 109 -7.40 -0.67 -13.24
N ALA A 110 -6.56 0.11 -12.59
CA ALA A 110 -6.76 0.60 -11.23
C ALA A 110 -7.67 1.83 -11.12
N ARG A 111 -7.97 2.48 -12.26
CA ARG A 111 -8.73 3.72 -12.29
C ARG A 111 -10.13 3.62 -11.66
N PRO A 112 -10.91 2.55 -11.85
CA PRO A 112 -12.26 2.43 -11.29
C PRO A 112 -12.29 2.42 -9.75
N ILE A 113 -11.21 1.95 -9.12
CA ILE A 113 -11.07 1.88 -7.66
C ILE A 113 -10.23 3.05 -7.09
N HIS A 114 -10.08 4.12 -7.89
CA HIS A 114 -9.34 5.34 -7.53
C HIS A 114 -7.90 5.12 -7.04
N MET A 115 -7.28 3.98 -7.34
CA MET A 115 -6.00 3.62 -6.77
C MET A 115 -4.84 4.34 -7.52
N PRO A 116 -3.98 5.10 -6.81
CA PRO A 116 -2.90 5.88 -7.43
C PRO A 116 -1.71 5.01 -7.82
N ARG A 117 -0.86 5.54 -8.71
CA ARG A 117 0.25 4.80 -9.36
C ARG A 117 1.19 4.15 -8.36
N ASN A 118 1.60 4.88 -7.33
CA ASN A 118 2.47 4.38 -6.28
C ASN A 118 1.91 3.12 -5.59
N LYS A 119 0.60 3.06 -5.35
CA LYS A 119 -0.06 1.91 -4.71
C LYS A 119 -0.22 0.73 -5.67
N VAL A 120 -0.62 1.00 -6.92
CA VAL A 120 -0.80 -0.03 -7.95
C VAL A 120 0.52 -0.71 -8.31
N LEU A 121 1.58 0.09 -8.49
CA LEU A 121 2.89 -0.42 -8.87
C LEU A 121 3.71 -0.90 -7.67
N GLY A 122 3.36 -0.47 -6.45
CA GLY A 122 4.20 -0.67 -5.27
C GLY A 122 5.54 0.07 -5.35
N ASP A 123 5.60 1.15 -6.14
CA ASP A 123 6.82 1.89 -6.42
C ASP A 123 6.61 3.39 -6.25
N SER A 124 7.40 4.00 -5.38
CA SER A 124 7.40 5.44 -5.08
C SER A 124 8.64 6.15 -5.60
N SER A 125 9.46 5.52 -6.46
CA SER A 125 10.70 6.10 -7.01
C SER A 125 10.49 7.44 -7.75
N GLY A 126 9.36 7.58 -8.44
CA GLY A 126 8.98 8.82 -9.15
C GLY A 126 8.23 9.85 -8.30
N TYR A 127 8.03 9.59 -7.01
CA TYR A 127 7.21 10.42 -6.13
C TYR A 127 8.07 11.31 -5.24
N ASN A 128 7.66 12.56 -5.10
CA ASN A 128 8.07 13.41 -3.98
C ASN A 128 6.99 13.42 -2.89
N PHE A 129 7.33 13.95 -1.71
CA PHE A 129 6.43 13.98 -0.56
C PHE A 129 5.06 14.65 -0.87
N SER A 130 5.07 15.78 -1.56
CA SER A 130 3.84 16.51 -1.90
C SER A 130 2.94 15.73 -2.86
N SER A 131 3.52 15.11 -3.89
CA SER A 131 2.79 14.25 -4.83
C SER A 131 2.21 13.01 -4.15
N ALA A 132 2.97 12.38 -3.25
CA ALA A 132 2.51 11.20 -2.52
C ALA A 132 1.34 11.56 -1.60
N LYS A 133 1.43 12.71 -0.91
CA LYS A 133 0.35 13.20 -0.04
C LYS A 133 -0.92 13.53 -0.82
N MET A 134 -0.80 14.17 -2.00
CA MET A 134 -1.95 14.49 -2.84
C MET A 134 -2.67 13.22 -3.32
N ASP A 135 -1.93 12.24 -3.82
CA ASP A 135 -2.49 10.97 -4.29
C ASP A 135 -3.12 10.15 -3.15
N ASP A 136 -2.47 10.12 -1.97
CA ASP A 136 -3.02 9.49 -0.78
C ASP A 136 -4.34 10.15 -0.34
N GLN A 137 -4.43 11.49 -0.37
CA GLN A 137 -5.66 12.20 0.00
C GLN A 137 -6.84 11.81 -0.89
N ILE A 138 -6.65 11.77 -2.21
CA ILE A 138 -7.71 11.39 -3.15
C ILE A 138 -8.13 9.93 -2.93
N TYR A 139 -7.15 9.05 -2.74
CA TYR A 139 -7.41 7.62 -2.50
C TYR A 139 -8.17 7.38 -1.19
N TYR A 140 -7.70 7.95 -0.08
CA TYR A 140 -8.39 7.79 1.19
C TYR A 140 -9.75 8.49 1.22
N HIS A 141 -9.95 9.57 0.47
CA HIS A 141 -11.28 10.15 0.30
C HIS A 141 -12.26 9.17 -0.35
N SER A 142 -11.83 8.41 -1.37
CA SER A 142 -12.69 7.36 -1.96
C SER A 142 -13.00 6.23 -0.97
N ILE A 143 -12.03 5.85 -0.13
CA ILE A 143 -12.24 4.88 0.95
C ILE A 143 -13.21 5.42 2.01
N ASP A 144 -13.16 6.71 2.33
CA ASP A 144 -14.06 7.32 3.29
C ASP A 144 -15.51 7.38 2.76
N ILE A 145 -15.70 7.53 1.44
CA ILE A 145 -17.02 7.37 0.80
C ILE A 145 -17.50 5.93 0.95
N GLU A 146 -16.67 4.95 0.60
CA GLU A 146 -17.03 3.53 0.75
C GLU A 146 -17.38 3.21 2.21
N ARG A 147 -16.58 3.69 3.17
CA ARG A 147 -16.89 3.55 4.61
C ARG A 147 -18.24 4.15 4.98
N GLY A 148 -18.62 5.29 4.41
CA GLY A 148 -19.95 5.88 4.60
C GLY A 148 -21.07 4.98 4.08
N ASP A 149 -20.88 4.31 2.94
CA ASP A 149 -21.83 3.33 2.44
C ASP A 149 -21.92 2.12 3.39
N TRP A 150 -20.79 1.64 3.92
CA TRP A 150 -20.77 0.58 4.93
C TRP A 150 -21.47 0.98 6.23
N ASP A 151 -21.28 2.21 6.69
CA ASP A 151 -21.90 2.76 7.89
C ASP A 151 -23.42 2.64 7.78
N VAL A 152 -24.00 3.12 6.68
CA VAL A 152 -25.45 3.16 6.47
C VAL A 152 -26.04 1.81 6.06
N ASP A 153 -25.44 1.13 5.08
CA ASP A 153 -26.05 -0.06 4.47
C ASP A 153 -25.82 -1.34 5.28
N ALA A 154 -24.81 -1.35 6.15
CA ALA A 154 -24.45 -2.51 6.93
C ALA A 154 -24.39 -2.24 8.44
N LEU A 155 -23.54 -1.32 8.89
CA LEU A 155 -23.24 -1.18 10.32
C LEU A 155 -24.43 -0.67 11.11
N ASP A 156 -25.18 0.31 10.60
CA ASP A 156 -26.40 0.80 11.24
C ASP A 156 -27.43 -0.32 11.42
N ARG A 157 -27.64 -1.15 10.39
CA ARG A 157 -28.58 -2.28 10.47
C ARG A 157 -28.13 -3.36 11.44
N ILE A 158 -26.82 -3.67 11.46
CA ILE A 158 -26.26 -4.62 12.42
C ILE A 158 -26.44 -4.10 13.84
N PHE A 159 -26.15 -2.81 14.03
CA PHE A 159 -26.29 -2.16 15.32
C PHE A 159 -27.74 -2.14 15.79
N GLU A 160 -28.70 -1.81 14.91
CA GLU A 160 -30.13 -1.83 15.25
C GLU A 160 -30.58 -3.22 15.69
N TRP A 161 -30.23 -4.27 14.94
CA TRP A 161 -30.54 -5.65 15.35
C TRP A 161 -29.89 -6.04 16.67
N TRP A 162 -28.64 -5.65 16.88
CA TRP A 162 -27.96 -5.88 18.14
C TRP A 162 -28.62 -5.12 19.30
N LEU A 163 -29.00 -3.85 19.08
CA LEU A 163 -29.61 -2.99 20.07
C LEU A 163 -30.99 -3.54 20.46
N ASP A 164 -31.80 -3.96 19.50
CA ASP A 164 -33.11 -4.57 19.75
C ASP A 164 -32.97 -5.79 20.69
N GLU A 165 -32.06 -6.71 20.37
CA GLU A 165 -31.77 -7.89 21.20
C GLU A 165 -31.21 -7.51 22.58
N ALA A 166 -30.31 -6.52 22.63
CA ALA A 166 -29.70 -6.04 23.87
C ALA A 166 -30.73 -5.42 24.82
N LEU A 167 -31.72 -4.70 24.30
CA LEU A 167 -32.81 -4.10 25.07
C LEU A 167 -33.78 -5.15 25.63
N PHE A 168 -33.91 -6.32 25.00
CA PHE A 168 -34.71 -7.42 25.53
C PHE A 168 -34.11 -8.10 26.76
N VAL A 169 -32.81 -7.93 27.02
CA VAL A 169 -32.13 -8.51 28.18
C VAL A 169 -32.15 -7.50 29.34
N PRO A 170 -32.94 -7.75 30.41
CA PRO A 170 -33.06 -6.79 31.51
C PRO A 170 -31.71 -6.57 32.19
N GLY A 171 -31.30 -5.30 32.33
CA GLY A 171 -30.06 -4.91 32.98
C GLY A 171 -28.79 -5.08 32.15
N PHE A 172 -28.90 -5.43 30.86
CA PHE A 172 -27.73 -5.52 29.97
C PHE A 172 -27.25 -4.14 29.49
N LEU A 173 -28.18 -3.25 29.13
CA LEU A 173 -27.91 -1.85 28.81
C LEU A 173 -28.62 -0.95 29.82
N ASP A 174 -27.89 0.02 30.38
CA ASP A 174 -28.44 1.08 31.21
C ASP A 174 -28.71 2.32 30.35
N LEU A 175 -29.55 2.15 29.33
CA LEU A 175 -29.93 3.24 28.43
C LEU A 175 -31.33 3.75 28.79
N PRO A 176 -31.55 5.07 28.76
CA PRO A 176 -32.90 5.62 28.82
C PRO A 176 -33.73 5.11 27.64
N GLN A 177 -35.04 4.95 27.85
CA GLN A 177 -35.95 4.58 26.76
C GLN A 177 -35.92 5.70 25.70
N MET A 178 -35.32 5.42 24.55
CA MET A 178 -35.15 6.35 23.43
C MET A 178 -35.53 5.64 22.12
N ASP A 179 -36.25 6.34 21.25
CA ASP A 179 -36.62 5.82 19.93
C ASP A 179 -35.41 5.73 18.98
N TYR A 180 -34.34 6.48 19.29
CA TYR A 180 -33.10 6.51 18.52
C TYR A 180 -31.92 6.77 19.45
N VAL A 181 -30.87 5.95 19.30
CA VAL A 181 -29.58 6.14 19.97
C VAL A 181 -28.64 6.84 18.98
N PRO A 182 -28.23 8.09 19.20
CA PRO A 182 -27.22 8.74 18.35
C PRO A 182 -25.94 7.92 18.31
N ARG A 183 -25.44 7.65 17.10
CA ARG A 183 -24.19 6.91 16.89
C ARG A 183 -23.34 7.56 15.82
N VAL A 184 -22.04 7.33 15.92
CA VAL A 184 -21.05 7.72 14.92
C VAL A 184 -20.07 6.56 14.79
N TRP A 185 -19.87 6.08 13.58
CA TRP A 185 -18.85 5.08 13.28
C TRP A 185 -17.49 5.78 13.11
N THR A 186 -16.46 5.23 13.73
CA THR A 186 -15.10 5.74 13.61
C THR A 186 -14.20 4.71 12.97
N TRP A 187 -13.51 5.14 11.92
CA TRP A 187 -12.58 4.31 11.18
C TRP A 187 -11.13 4.68 11.51
N PRO A 188 -10.21 3.71 11.50
CA PRO A 188 -8.80 4.01 11.78
C PRO A 188 -8.27 5.00 10.74
N LYS A 189 -7.63 6.07 11.23
CA LYS A 189 -6.93 7.04 10.39
C LYS A 189 -5.71 6.39 9.73
N PRO A 190 -5.41 6.76 8.47
CA PRO A 190 -4.16 6.32 7.84
C PRO A 190 -2.96 6.82 8.64
N LYS A 191 -1.89 6.01 8.67
CA LYS A 191 -0.66 6.39 9.37
C LYS A 191 -0.07 7.64 8.74
N SER A 192 0.20 8.64 9.57
CA SER A 192 0.86 9.86 9.12
C SER A 192 2.31 9.58 8.71
N VAL A 193 2.71 10.16 7.59
CA VAL A 193 4.12 10.19 7.15
C VAL A 193 4.93 11.20 7.96
N GLN A 194 4.29 12.23 8.52
CA GLN A 194 4.93 13.28 9.32
C GLN A 194 4.21 13.47 10.67
N PRO A 195 4.34 12.51 11.60
CA PRO A 195 3.55 12.47 12.82
C PRO A 195 3.74 13.70 13.71
N LEU A 196 4.94 14.31 13.71
CA LEU A 196 5.20 15.51 14.51
C LEU A 196 4.44 16.74 13.99
N GLN A 197 4.31 16.90 12.68
CA GLN A 197 3.58 18.05 12.12
C GLN A 197 2.08 17.92 12.38
N ASP A 198 1.54 16.71 12.17
CA ASP A 198 0.13 16.43 12.42
C ASP A 198 -0.21 16.55 13.91
N ALA A 199 0.69 16.11 14.80
CA ALA A 199 0.53 16.30 16.24
C ALA A 199 0.50 17.78 16.62
N LYS A 200 1.42 18.61 16.09
CA LYS A 200 1.43 20.06 16.34
C LYS A 200 0.16 20.74 15.84
N ALA A 201 -0.31 20.38 14.65
CA ALA A 201 -1.56 20.89 14.10
C ALA A 201 -2.75 20.52 15.00
N THR A 202 -2.79 19.27 15.47
CA THR A 202 -3.82 18.77 16.38
C THR A 202 -3.79 19.51 17.71
N THR A 203 -2.62 19.66 18.34
CA THR A 203 -2.46 20.41 19.59
C THR A 203 -2.96 21.84 19.43
N HIS A 204 -2.61 22.51 18.33
CA HIS A 204 -3.07 23.87 18.06
C HIS A 204 -4.59 23.96 17.89
N LEU A 205 -5.23 22.98 17.27
CA LEU A 205 -6.70 22.91 17.14
C LEU A 205 -7.39 22.70 18.50
N ILE A 206 -6.80 21.88 19.37
CA ILE A 206 -7.32 21.65 20.73
C ILE A 206 -7.14 22.91 21.58
N GLU A 207 -5.95 23.52 21.56
CA GLU A 207 -5.66 24.76 22.30
C GLU A 207 -6.51 25.94 21.84
N SER A 208 -6.84 26.02 20.55
CA SER A 208 -7.74 27.04 20.00
C SER A 208 -9.23 26.77 20.25
N GLY A 209 -9.58 25.63 20.82
CA GLY A 209 -10.97 25.23 21.09
C GLY A 209 -11.76 24.81 19.85
N LEU A 210 -11.10 24.61 18.70
CA LEU A 210 -11.73 24.17 17.45
C LEU A 210 -11.89 22.65 17.37
N LEU A 211 -11.16 21.89 18.19
CA LEU A 211 -11.22 20.44 18.28
C LEU A 211 -11.32 20.00 19.74
N LEU A 212 -12.32 19.17 20.06
CA LEU A 212 -12.42 18.55 21.38
C LEU A 212 -11.46 17.38 21.51
N GLU A 213 -10.91 17.19 22.71
CA GLU A 213 -10.04 16.05 23.02
C GLU A 213 -10.74 14.71 22.81
N GLU A 214 -12.01 14.60 23.21
CA GLU A 214 -12.83 13.40 23.02
C GLU A 214 -12.97 13.03 21.53
N THR A 215 -13.30 14.01 20.68
CA THR A 215 -13.37 13.80 19.23
C THR A 215 -12.03 13.31 18.67
N TYR A 216 -10.92 13.85 19.17
CA TYR A 216 -9.59 13.38 18.77
C TYR A 216 -9.34 11.93 19.21
N LEU A 217 -9.64 11.57 20.46
CA LEU A 217 -9.47 10.21 21.00
C LEU A 217 -10.32 9.18 20.26
N HIS A 218 -11.59 9.48 19.99
CA HIS A 218 -12.46 8.64 19.17
C HIS A 218 -11.89 8.41 17.77
N SER A 219 -11.29 9.45 17.16
CA SER A 219 -10.64 9.32 15.86
C SER A 219 -9.37 8.47 15.87
N GLN A 220 -8.78 8.23 17.05
CA GLN A 220 -7.67 7.32 17.30
C GLN A 220 -8.14 5.94 17.79
N GLN A 221 -9.46 5.69 17.81
CA GLN A 221 -10.07 4.47 18.34
C GLN A 221 -9.72 4.22 19.82
N VAL A 222 -9.55 5.30 20.58
CA VAL A 222 -9.32 5.26 22.01
C VAL A 222 -10.59 5.74 22.69
N ASP A 223 -11.09 4.94 23.62
CA ASP A 223 -12.21 5.33 24.46
C ASP A 223 -11.77 6.45 25.44
N PRO A 224 -12.46 7.61 25.47
CA PRO A 224 -12.07 8.73 26.32
C PRO A 224 -12.05 8.40 27.81
N ASP A 225 -13.04 7.66 28.30
CA ASP A 225 -13.18 7.37 29.74
C ASP A 225 -12.01 6.52 30.24
N THR A 226 -11.68 5.46 29.51
CA THR A 226 -10.50 4.64 29.80
C THR A 226 -9.20 5.43 29.66
N PHE A 227 -9.10 6.35 28.69
CA PHE A 227 -7.93 7.20 28.54
C PHE A 227 -7.73 8.13 29.75
N TYR A 228 -8.78 8.81 30.21
CA TYR A 228 -8.69 9.71 31.35
C TYR A 228 -8.42 8.95 32.66
N ALA A 229 -9.03 7.77 32.86
CA ALA A 229 -8.73 6.90 33.98
C ALA A 229 -7.25 6.46 33.99
N ALA A 230 -6.74 6.01 32.84
CA ALA A 230 -5.33 5.62 32.69
C ALA A 230 -4.38 6.80 32.89
N ARG A 231 -4.76 8.01 32.46
CA ARG A 231 -3.99 9.24 32.68
C ARG A 231 -3.91 9.61 34.16
N ALA A 232 -5.01 9.49 34.90
CA ALA A 232 -5.03 9.72 36.35
C ALA A 232 -4.11 8.72 37.07
N GLU A 233 -4.23 7.44 36.77
CA GLU A 233 -3.37 6.40 37.34
C GLU A 233 -1.88 6.63 36.98
N GLN A 234 -1.60 7.02 35.74
CA GLN A 234 -0.25 7.35 35.30
C GLN A 234 0.33 8.53 36.08
N ALA A 235 -0.48 9.56 36.38
CA ALA A 235 -0.05 10.71 37.16
C ALA A 235 0.31 10.30 38.60
N GLU A 236 -0.50 9.44 39.23
CA GLU A 236 -0.23 8.90 40.56
C GLU A 236 1.06 8.07 40.59
N ARG A 237 1.23 7.14 39.63
CA ARG A 237 2.45 6.32 39.50
C ARG A 237 3.70 7.19 39.29
N ARG A 238 3.62 8.24 38.47
CA ARG A 238 4.73 9.19 38.26
C ARG A 238 5.04 10.00 39.50
N ALA A 239 4.02 10.43 40.24
CA ALA A 239 4.21 11.14 41.52
C ALA A 239 4.87 10.23 42.56
N ALA A 240 4.47 8.96 42.65
CA ALA A 240 5.11 7.97 43.53
C ALA A 240 6.58 7.75 43.17
N LEU A 241 6.89 7.58 41.87
CA LEU A 241 8.28 7.46 41.40
C LEU A 241 9.12 8.70 41.70
N GLN A 242 8.55 9.89 41.57
CA GLN A 242 9.24 11.14 41.92
C GLN A 242 9.52 11.24 43.41
N ARG A 243 8.59 10.80 44.28
CA ARG A 243 8.84 10.72 45.74
C ARG A 243 10.00 9.78 46.05
N ILE A 244 9.97 8.56 45.52
CA ILE A 244 11.06 7.58 45.69
C ILE A 244 12.40 8.14 45.20
N ALA A 245 12.42 8.79 44.04
CA ALA A 245 13.64 9.40 43.49
C ALA A 245 14.15 10.57 44.35
N ASN A 246 13.25 11.37 44.93
CA ASN A 246 13.60 12.45 45.84
C ASN A 246 14.13 11.93 47.17
N ASP A 247 13.51 10.88 47.72
CA ASP A 247 13.94 10.23 48.96
C ASP A 247 15.33 9.58 48.79
N ALA A 248 15.56 8.90 47.66
CA ALA A 248 16.87 8.37 47.30
C ALA A 248 17.95 9.47 47.15
N ARG A 249 17.59 10.63 46.58
CA ARG A 249 18.49 11.79 46.48
C ARG A 249 18.77 12.44 47.84
N GLN A 250 17.82 12.44 48.77
CA GLN A 250 18.02 12.95 50.13
C GLN A 250 18.93 12.02 50.94
N LEU A 251 18.78 10.70 50.81
CA LEU A 251 19.66 9.69 51.44
C LEU A 251 21.09 9.72 50.88
N ALA A 252 21.25 10.08 49.60
CA ALA A 252 22.57 10.20 48.96
C ALA A 252 23.28 11.55 49.19
N ARG A 253 22.60 12.54 49.82
CA ARG A 253 23.29 13.78 50.24
C ARG A 253 24.10 13.45 51.50
N PRO A 254 25.44 13.67 51.50
CA PRO A 254 26.22 13.51 52.71
C PRO A 254 25.67 14.48 53.76
N THR A 255 25.16 13.94 54.86
CA THR A 255 24.79 14.72 56.04
C THR A 255 26.03 15.48 56.50
N SER A 256 25.90 16.77 56.78
CA SER A 256 27.00 17.64 57.25
C SER A 256 27.64 17.20 58.58
N ALA A 257 27.19 16.06 59.14
CA ALA A 257 27.77 15.37 60.28
C ALA A 257 28.95 14.43 59.91
N ASP A 258 29.15 14.11 58.63
CA ASP A 258 30.22 13.20 58.16
C ASP A 258 31.47 13.93 57.63
N ILE A 259 31.60 15.24 57.84
CA ILE A 259 32.87 15.94 57.64
C ILE A 259 33.58 15.96 59.00
N PRO A 260 34.53 15.03 59.27
CA PRO A 260 35.33 15.13 60.48
C PRO A 260 36.09 16.46 60.43
N ASN A 261 35.75 17.32 61.40
CA ASN A 261 36.43 18.56 61.68
C ASN A 261 37.88 18.22 62.08
N ARG A 262 38.79 18.12 61.10
CA ARG A 262 40.22 18.02 61.40
C ARG A 262 40.75 19.42 61.73
N ILE A 263 40.74 19.65 63.03
CA ILE A 263 41.41 20.72 63.77
C ILE A 263 42.92 20.70 63.49
N ALA A 264 43.45 21.93 63.33
CA ALA A 264 44.78 22.44 63.66
C ALA A 264 45.94 21.47 63.90
N ALA A 265 47.00 21.67 63.11
CA ALA A 265 48.39 21.83 63.55
C ALA A 265 49.16 22.60 62.48
#